data_AF-A0A8T5GN08-F1
#
_entry.id   AF-A0A8T5GN08-F1
#
_cell.length_a   1.000
_cell.length_b   1.000
_cell.length_c   1.000
_cell.angle_alpha   90.00
_cell.angle_beta   90.00
_cell.angle_gamma   90.00
#
_symmetry.space_group_name_H-M   'P 1'
#
loop_
_entity.id
_entity.type
_entity.pdbx_description
1 polymer ?
#
loop_
_entity_poly.entity_id
_entity_poly.type
_entity_poly.pdbx_seq_one_letter_code
_entity_poly.pdbx_strand_id
1 'polypeptide(L)'
;MQLTPEIKAQLAEQKKQCIFCKLISGEMEAKTVFQDDVTIAMLDINPVIKGHTLFMLKEHYPIMPYIPADEFTHYFGLVPALTKSIKDGILSTGINVFIANGGPAGQRAPHFLIHFIPRENGDGFFNFMFKKNASLDEENVKVLANNFPIMMNNHFGRNPAPWHSGKGNVPSYLAEIYENNIVLYEDEKVLCVIPEDGAVAGHIEIYSKVEENLIEKMSIEDASHLFYTASFAATLVFEGLKVHGTNIILKSGTCDDNPSGKLCVHVLPRMQDDNLQSLLWEPKQPSYDLDAIKSKIKDTTWKIKYTEETKESVVVKPKVVKISDSTTKEVNEIEEAIKNVQN
;
A
#
# COMPACT_ATOMS: atom_id res chain seq x y z
N MET A 1 6.33 11.77 -7.06
CA MET A 1 7.72 12.13 -7.44
C MET A 1 7.71 12.57 -8.90
N GLN A 2 8.35 13.68 -9.31
CA GLN A 2 8.49 13.96 -10.75
C GLN A 2 9.59 13.03 -11.30
N LEU A 3 9.25 12.19 -12.27
CA LEU A 3 10.18 11.23 -12.88
C LEU A 3 11.18 12.00 -13.77
N THR A 4 12.48 11.81 -13.52
CA THR A 4 13.54 12.39 -14.36
C THR A 4 13.53 11.77 -15.77
N PRO A 5 14.11 12.43 -16.79
CA PRO A 5 14.26 11.85 -18.12
C PRO A 5 14.99 10.50 -18.10
N GLU A 6 16.02 10.33 -17.26
CA GLU A 6 16.73 9.04 -17.16
C GLU A 6 15.81 7.94 -16.63
N ILE A 7 15.04 8.23 -15.57
CA ILE A 7 14.08 7.27 -15.01
C ILE A 7 13.05 6.89 -16.07
N LYS A 8 12.50 7.86 -16.82
CA LYS A 8 11.54 7.57 -17.89
C LYS A 8 12.12 6.64 -18.97
N ALA A 9 13.38 6.87 -19.38
CA ALA A 9 14.04 6.02 -20.35
C ALA A 9 14.25 4.59 -19.81
N GLN A 10 14.63 4.45 -18.53
CA GLN A 10 14.75 3.16 -17.87
C GLN A 10 13.41 2.42 -17.81
N LEU A 11 12.33 3.09 -17.41
CA LEU A 11 10.99 2.50 -17.36
C LEU A 11 10.51 2.04 -18.74
N ALA A 12 10.81 2.81 -19.79
CA ALA A 12 10.48 2.43 -21.16
C ALA A 12 11.20 1.15 -21.60
N GLU A 13 12.45 0.94 -21.17
CA GLU A 13 13.17 -0.29 -21.47
C GLU A 13 12.66 -1.48 -20.66
N GLN A 14 12.36 -1.28 -19.37
CA GLN A 14 11.72 -2.31 -18.53
C GLN A 14 10.37 -2.75 -19.10
N LYS A 15 9.55 -1.81 -19.59
CA LYS A 15 8.24 -2.06 -20.23
C LYS A 15 8.35 -3.06 -21.38
N LYS A 16 9.39 -2.97 -22.23
CA LYS A 16 9.58 -3.87 -23.39
C LYS A 16 9.84 -5.33 -22.99
N GLN A 17 10.49 -5.56 -21.86
CA GLN A 17 10.82 -6.89 -21.36
C GLN A 17 9.80 -7.42 -20.34
N CYS A 18 8.80 -6.62 -19.98
CA CYS A 18 7.83 -6.95 -18.95
C CYS A 18 6.77 -7.93 -19.47
N ILE A 19 6.69 -9.12 -18.85
CA ILE A 19 5.66 -10.12 -19.18
C ILE A 19 4.23 -9.61 -18.95
N PHE A 20 4.01 -8.79 -17.94
CA PHE A 20 2.71 -8.20 -17.67
C PHE A 20 2.32 -7.17 -18.73
N CYS A 21 3.26 -6.37 -19.22
CA CYS A 21 3.00 -5.46 -20.35
C CYS A 21 2.61 -6.23 -21.61
N LYS A 22 3.20 -7.41 -21.86
CA LYS A 22 2.82 -8.29 -22.97
C LYS A 22 1.43 -8.90 -22.82
N LEU A 23 1.02 -9.24 -21.59
CA LEU A 23 -0.36 -9.66 -21.30
C LEU A 23 -1.35 -8.51 -21.53
N ILE A 24 -0.99 -7.30 -21.12
CA ILE A 24 -1.81 -6.09 -21.28
C ILE A 24 -1.94 -5.69 -22.75
N SER A 25 -0.86 -5.80 -23.56
CA SER A 25 -0.87 -5.48 -24.99
C SER A 25 -1.59 -6.53 -25.84
N GLY A 26 -1.90 -7.70 -25.30
CA GLY A 26 -2.51 -8.82 -26.02
C GLY A 26 -1.52 -9.69 -26.80
N GLU A 27 -0.21 -9.51 -26.59
CA GLU A 27 0.82 -10.40 -27.14
C GLU A 27 0.77 -11.82 -26.52
N MET A 28 0.19 -11.93 -25.33
CA MET A 28 -0.05 -13.19 -24.62
C MET A 28 -1.51 -13.31 -24.21
N GLU A 29 -2.07 -14.53 -24.23
CA GLU A 29 -3.44 -14.75 -23.77
C GLU A 29 -3.55 -14.45 -22.27
N ALA A 30 -4.55 -13.65 -21.90
CA ALA A 30 -4.87 -13.35 -20.51
C ALA A 30 -6.35 -13.67 -20.22
N LYS A 31 -6.62 -14.20 -19.03
CA LYS A 31 -8.00 -14.44 -18.55
C LYS A 31 -8.54 -13.17 -17.88
N THR A 32 -8.74 -12.12 -18.67
CA THR A 32 -9.24 -10.81 -18.20
C THR A 32 -10.63 -10.92 -17.60
N VAL A 33 -10.78 -10.39 -16.38
CA VAL A 33 -12.04 -10.30 -15.63
C VAL A 33 -12.51 -8.87 -15.45
N PHE A 34 -11.64 -7.85 -15.56
CA PHE A 34 -12.03 -6.44 -15.55
C PHE A 34 -11.08 -5.62 -16.42
N GLN A 35 -11.56 -4.54 -17.03
CA GLN A 35 -10.70 -3.48 -17.55
C GLN A 35 -11.49 -2.18 -17.72
N ASP A 36 -10.80 -1.06 -17.56
CA ASP A 36 -11.23 0.26 -18.02
C ASP A 36 -10.10 0.91 -18.82
N ASP A 37 -10.11 2.22 -19.01
CA ASP A 37 -9.09 2.91 -19.82
C ASP A 37 -7.71 2.92 -19.16
N VAL A 38 -7.62 2.81 -17.83
CA VAL A 38 -6.38 2.99 -17.04
C VAL A 38 -5.88 1.66 -16.45
N THR A 39 -6.78 0.72 -16.19
CA THR A 39 -6.53 -0.45 -15.37
C THR A 39 -7.08 -1.73 -15.98
N ILE A 40 -6.59 -2.87 -15.48
CA ILE A 40 -6.96 -4.21 -15.94
C ILE A 40 -6.80 -5.22 -14.81
N ALA A 41 -7.77 -6.13 -14.67
CA ALA A 41 -7.67 -7.28 -13.79
C ALA A 41 -7.82 -8.59 -14.58
N MET A 42 -7.00 -9.58 -14.24
CA MET A 42 -6.96 -10.90 -14.89
C MET A 42 -6.75 -11.99 -13.84
N LEU A 43 -7.27 -13.19 -14.08
CA LEU A 43 -6.96 -14.33 -13.22
C LEU A 43 -5.47 -14.67 -13.30
N ASP A 44 -4.88 -15.03 -12.15
CA ASP A 44 -3.55 -15.64 -12.14
C ASP A 44 -3.65 -17.05 -12.76
N ILE A 45 -2.76 -17.34 -13.71
CA ILE A 45 -2.70 -18.65 -14.38
C ILE A 45 -2.11 -19.73 -13.46
N ASN A 46 -1.35 -19.35 -12.43
CA ASN A 46 -0.82 -20.24 -11.41
C ASN A 46 -1.32 -19.81 -10.02
N PRO A 47 -2.63 -19.89 -9.78
CA PRO A 47 -3.27 -19.31 -8.61
C PRO A 47 -2.81 -19.99 -7.32
N VAL A 48 -2.72 -19.19 -6.24
CA VAL A 48 -2.50 -19.74 -4.90
C VAL A 48 -3.79 -20.32 -4.30
N ILE A 49 -4.90 -19.68 -4.62
CA ILE A 49 -6.25 -20.03 -4.21
C ILE A 49 -7.24 -19.75 -5.33
N LYS A 50 -8.41 -20.37 -5.26
CA LYS A 50 -9.47 -20.16 -6.24
C LYS A 50 -9.87 -18.69 -6.33
N GLY A 51 -9.89 -18.14 -7.54
CA GLY A 51 -10.21 -16.73 -7.78
C GLY A 51 -9.05 -15.76 -7.56
N HIS A 52 -7.83 -16.24 -7.32
CA HIS A 52 -6.63 -15.39 -7.27
C HIS A 52 -6.55 -14.52 -8.54
N THR A 53 -6.64 -13.21 -8.35
CA THR A 53 -6.77 -12.23 -9.42
C THR A 53 -5.65 -11.20 -9.31
N LEU A 54 -4.98 -10.93 -10.42
CA LEU A 54 -3.98 -9.88 -10.56
C LEU A 54 -4.66 -8.62 -11.08
N PHE A 55 -4.47 -7.50 -10.39
CA PHE A 55 -4.97 -6.19 -10.80
C PHE A 55 -3.80 -5.26 -11.06
N MET A 56 -3.82 -4.52 -12.15
CA MET A 56 -2.69 -3.75 -12.66
C MET A 56 -3.12 -2.43 -13.29
N LEU A 57 -2.23 -1.45 -13.23
CA LEU A 57 -2.25 -0.33 -14.16
C LEU A 57 -1.83 -0.84 -15.55
N LYS A 58 -2.46 -0.30 -16.60
CA LYS A 58 -2.05 -0.55 -17.98
C LYS A 58 -0.69 0.06 -18.29
N GLU A 59 -0.41 1.21 -17.69
CA GLU A 59 0.92 1.80 -17.72
C GLU A 59 1.92 1.09 -16.81
N HIS A 60 3.19 1.17 -17.19
CA HIS A 60 4.25 0.44 -16.54
C HIS A 60 4.87 1.24 -15.40
N TYR A 61 4.65 0.76 -14.18
CA TYR A 61 5.32 1.24 -12.97
C TYR A 61 5.99 0.05 -12.28
N PRO A 62 7.24 0.16 -11.81
CA PRO A 62 7.94 -0.99 -11.26
C PRO A 62 7.45 -1.34 -9.85
N ILE A 63 7.16 -0.34 -9.03
CA ILE A 63 6.70 -0.49 -7.64
C ILE A 63 5.77 0.67 -7.25
N MET A 64 5.03 0.50 -6.16
CA MET A 64 3.96 1.40 -5.73
C MET A 64 4.32 2.90 -5.69
N PRO A 65 5.50 3.33 -5.19
CA PRO A 65 5.84 4.76 -5.08
C PRO A 65 6.03 5.49 -6.42
N TYR A 66 6.12 4.77 -7.54
CA TYR A 66 6.29 5.36 -8.87
C TYR A 66 4.96 5.80 -9.50
N ILE A 67 3.83 5.38 -8.94
CA ILE A 67 2.50 5.65 -9.49
C ILE A 67 2.16 7.14 -9.28
N PRO A 68 1.74 7.87 -10.34
CA PRO A 68 1.24 9.23 -10.24
C PRO A 68 -0.03 9.34 -9.39
N ALA A 69 -0.30 10.51 -8.81
CA ALA A 69 -1.35 10.66 -7.80
C ALA A 69 -2.79 10.48 -8.35
N ASP A 70 -3.02 10.91 -9.57
CA ASP A 70 -4.25 10.72 -10.33
C ASP A 70 -4.51 9.24 -10.60
N GLU A 71 -3.53 8.54 -11.18
CA GLU A 71 -3.63 7.09 -11.42
C GLU A 71 -3.73 6.27 -10.13
N PHE A 72 -3.05 6.70 -9.07
CA PHE A 72 -3.10 6.05 -7.75
C PHE A 72 -4.52 6.08 -7.18
N THR A 73 -5.17 7.25 -7.22
CA THR A 73 -6.54 7.42 -6.72
C THR A 73 -7.52 6.56 -7.53
N HIS A 74 -7.38 6.55 -8.86
CA HIS A 74 -8.18 5.69 -9.73
C HIS A 74 -8.00 4.21 -9.40
N TYR A 75 -6.75 3.76 -9.35
CA TYR A 75 -6.39 2.37 -9.15
C TYR A 75 -6.82 1.85 -7.77
N PHE A 76 -6.43 2.52 -6.68
CA PHE A 76 -6.80 2.08 -5.33
C PHE A 76 -8.26 2.37 -4.98
N GLY A 77 -8.89 3.37 -5.61
CA GLY A 77 -10.32 3.62 -5.52
C GLY A 77 -11.18 2.49 -6.05
N LEU A 78 -10.69 1.69 -7.00
CA LEU A 78 -11.38 0.52 -7.55
C LEU A 78 -11.28 -0.74 -6.67
N VAL A 79 -10.35 -0.76 -5.70
CA VAL A 79 -10.10 -1.94 -4.86
C VAL A 79 -11.35 -2.41 -4.10
N PRO A 80 -12.17 -1.55 -3.46
CA PRO A 80 -13.43 -1.96 -2.82
C PRO A 80 -14.38 -2.69 -3.77
N ALA A 81 -14.64 -2.12 -4.94
CA ALA A 81 -15.62 -2.64 -5.90
C ALA A 81 -15.15 -3.97 -6.54
N LEU A 82 -13.85 -4.06 -6.86
CA LEU A 82 -13.23 -5.28 -7.37
C LEU A 82 -13.22 -6.39 -6.32
N THR A 83 -12.84 -6.06 -5.08
CA THR A 83 -12.91 -7.01 -3.96
C THR A 83 -14.31 -7.60 -3.83
N LYS A 84 -15.33 -6.73 -3.81
CA LYS A 84 -16.72 -7.17 -3.72
C LYS A 84 -17.08 -8.14 -4.85
N SER A 85 -16.76 -7.76 -6.08
CA SER A 85 -17.12 -8.53 -7.28
C SER A 85 -16.43 -9.89 -7.33
N ILE A 86 -15.15 -9.94 -6.94
CA ILE A 86 -14.36 -11.18 -6.86
C ILE A 86 -14.94 -12.10 -5.78
N LYS A 87 -15.19 -11.58 -4.57
CA LYS A 87 -15.78 -12.35 -3.47
C LYS A 87 -17.15 -12.89 -3.83
N ASP A 88 -18.02 -12.08 -4.43
CA ASP A 88 -19.34 -12.52 -4.89
C ASP A 88 -19.24 -13.61 -5.97
N GLY A 89 -18.28 -13.48 -6.90
CA GLY A 89 -18.10 -14.41 -8.01
C GLY A 89 -17.60 -15.80 -7.58
N ILE A 90 -16.86 -15.87 -6.48
CA ILE A 90 -16.30 -17.13 -5.96
C ILE A 90 -16.86 -17.58 -4.61
N LEU A 91 -17.74 -16.78 -4.01
CA LEU A 91 -18.47 -16.99 -2.76
C LEU A 91 -17.61 -17.00 -1.47
N SER A 92 -16.59 -16.15 -1.40
CA SER A 92 -15.70 -16.09 -0.23
C SER A 92 -16.10 -15.08 0.84
N THR A 93 -15.71 -15.36 2.09
CA THR A 93 -16.05 -14.54 3.26
C THR A 93 -15.07 -13.39 3.50
N GLY A 94 -13.80 -13.57 3.12
CA GLY A 94 -12.74 -12.58 3.25
C GLY A 94 -11.97 -12.35 1.96
N ILE A 95 -11.00 -11.45 2.03
CA ILE A 95 -9.99 -11.25 1.00
C ILE A 95 -8.69 -10.78 1.65
N ASN A 96 -7.57 -11.15 1.04
CA ASN A 96 -6.33 -10.41 1.19
C ASN A 96 -6.02 -9.60 -0.07
N VAL A 97 -5.53 -8.38 0.12
CA VAL A 97 -4.89 -7.58 -0.94
C VAL A 97 -3.41 -7.60 -0.66
N PHE A 98 -2.61 -8.20 -1.54
CA PHE A 98 -1.18 -8.35 -1.34
C PHE A 98 -0.39 -7.60 -2.41
N ILE A 99 0.63 -6.88 -1.96
CA ILE A 99 1.58 -6.13 -2.77
C ILE A 99 2.99 -6.53 -2.32
N ALA A 100 3.85 -6.79 -3.30
CA ALA A 100 5.28 -6.98 -3.10
C ALA A 100 6.06 -5.89 -3.83
N ASN A 101 6.75 -5.03 -3.08
CA ASN A 101 7.68 -4.05 -3.61
C ASN A 101 9.11 -4.57 -3.46
N GLY A 102 9.74 -4.91 -4.58
CA GLY A 102 11.13 -5.39 -4.63
C GLY A 102 11.28 -6.92 -4.53
N GLY A 103 12.44 -7.41 -4.98
CA GLY A 103 12.75 -8.85 -5.06
C GLY A 103 12.61 -9.60 -3.73
N PRO A 104 13.18 -9.12 -2.61
CA PRO A 104 13.06 -9.78 -1.31
C PRO A 104 11.61 -9.91 -0.82
N ALA A 105 10.73 -8.98 -1.25
CA ALA A 105 9.31 -9.03 -0.96
C ALA A 105 8.53 -10.07 -1.78
N GLY A 106 9.19 -10.76 -2.72
CA GLY A 106 8.58 -11.75 -3.61
C GLY A 106 8.19 -11.20 -4.98
N GLN A 107 8.57 -9.96 -5.31
CA GLN A 107 8.26 -9.40 -6.63
C GLN A 107 9.11 -10.08 -7.71
N ARG A 108 8.44 -10.78 -8.65
CA ARG A 108 9.11 -11.61 -9.67
C ARG A 108 9.43 -10.85 -10.96
N ALA A 109 8.65 -9.84 -11.31
CA ALA A 109 8.90 -8.96 -12.43
C ALA A 109 8.53 -7.51 -12.05
N PRO A 110 9.24 -6.50 -12.58
CA PRO A 110 9.04 -5.11 -12.20
C PRO A 110 7.81 -4.49 -12.88
N HIS A 111 6.62 -5.05 -12.65
CA HIS A 111 5.34 -4.40 -12.95
C HIS A 111 4.52 -4.39 -11.67
N PHE A 112 4.12 -3.20 -11.25
CA PHE A 112 3.35 -3.02 -10.05
C PHE A 112 1.96 -3.64 -10.23
N LEU A 113 1.62 -4.53 -9.30
CA LEU A 113 0.35 -5.22 -9.32
C LEU A 113 -0.12 -5.51 -7.91
N ILE A 114 -1.43 -5.65 -7.79
CA ILE A 114 -2.11 -6.13 -6.61
C ILE A 114 -2.50 -7.59 -6.87
N HIS A 115 -2.25 -8.42 -5.87
CA HIS A 115 -2.85 -9.74 -5.77
C HIS A 115 -4.12 -9.65 -4.92
N PHE A 116 -5.26 -9.96 -5.52
CA PHE A 116 -6.49 -10.26 -4.80
C PHE A 116 -6.55 -11.75 -4.51
N ILE A 117 -6.44 -12.11 -3.24
CA ILE A 117 -6.45 -13.50 -2.76
C ILE A 117 -7.74 -13.69 -1.95
N PRO A 118 -8.82 -14.22 -2.54
CA PRO A 118 -10.05 -14.45 -1.81
C PRO A 118 -9.86 -15.49 -0.70
N ARG A 119 -10.46 -15.25 0.46
CA ARG A 119 -10.20 -16.04 1.68
C ARG A 119 -11.46 -16.66 2.27
N GLU A 120 -11.34 -17.87 2.77
CA GLU A 120 -12.37 -18.61 3.51
C GLU A 120 -11.71 -19.37 4.67
N ASN A 121 -12.49 -19.73 5.70
CA ASN A 121 -11.97 -20.60 6.75
C ASN A 121 -11.68 -21.99 6.20
N GLY A 122 -10.52 -22.56 6.53
CA GLY A 122 -10.10 -23.87 6.06
C GLY A 122 -9.65 -23.90 4.60
N ASP A 123 -9.36 -22.74 3.99
CA ASP A 123 -8.92 -22.64 2.60
C ASP A 123 -7.48 -23.15 2.35
N GLY A 124 -6.77 -23.50 3.42
CA GLY A 124 -5.43 -24.08 3.37
C GLY A 124 -4.33 -23.06 3.04
N PHE A 125 -4.64 -21.75 3.05
CA PHE A 125 -3.67 -20.69 2.85
C PHE A 125 -3.26 -20.07 4.20
N PHE A 126 -2.06 -20.44 4.66
CA PHE A 126 -1.55 -20.05 5.98
C PHE A 126 -0.44 -19.00 5.94
N ASN A 127 -0.02 -18.58 4.74
CA ASN A 127 1.18 -17.77 4.53
C ASN A 127 1.15 -16.43 5.25
N PHE A 128 -0.04 -15.85 5.47
CA PHE A 128 -0.20 -14.57 6.18
C PHE A 128 -0.59 -14.72 7.65
N MET A 129 -0.51 -15.93 8.22
CA MET A 129 -0.60 -16.13 9.67
C MET A 129 0.75 -15.80 10.31
N PHE A 130 0.86 -14.57 10.85
CA PHE A 130 2.12 -14.08 11.39
C PHE A 130 2.44 -14.72 12.74
N LYS A 131 3.69 -15.15 12.92
CA LYS A 131 4.26 -15.31 14.26
C LYS A 131 4.70 -13.92 14.73
N LYS A 132 4.03 -13.40 15.76
CA LYS A 132 4.31 -12.09 16.35
C LYS A 132 5.28 -12.26 17.52
N ASN A 133 6.53 -11.86 17.32
CA ASN A 133 7.59 -11.98 18.33
C ASN A 133 8.80 -11.07 18.06
N ALA A 134 8.61 -10.04 17.22
CA ALA A 134 9.67 -9.11 16.86
C ALA A 134 9.28 -7.69 17.30
N SER A 135 10.17 -7.03 18.02
CA SER A 135 10.03 -5.63 18.41
C SER A 135 11.03 -4.76 17.64
N LEU A 136 10.75 -3.46 17.57
CA LEU A 136 11.67 -2.46 17.03
C LEU A 136 12.36 -1.73 18.19
N ASP A 137 13.65 -1.46 18.07
CA ASP A 137 14.39 -0.70 19.07
C ASP A 137 13.93 0.77 19.16
N GLU A 138 14.15 1.38 20.32
CA GLU A 138 13.65 2.72 20.65
C GLU A 138 14.21 3.81 19.71
N GLU A 139 15.44 3.66 19.23
CA GLU A 139 16.07 4.63 18.31
C GLU A 139 15.34 4.61 16.97
N ASN A 140 15.14 3.43 16.39
CA ASN A 140 14.40 3.30 15.14
C ASN A 140 12.93 3.69 15.30
N VAL A 141 12.28 3.38 16.42
CA VAL A 141 10.92 3.88 16.72
C VAL A 141 10.87 5.41 16.65
N LYS A 142 11.83 6.11 17.27
CA LYS A 142 11.90 7.58 17.23
C LYS A 142 12.10 8.09 15.80
N VAL A 143 12.94 7.45 15.00
CA VAL A 143 13.14 7.80 13.59
C VAL A 143 11.82 7.71 12.82
N LEU A 144 11.08 6.61 12.96
CA LEU A 144 9.82 6.42 12.25
C LEU A 144 8.75 7.40 12.74
N ALA A 145 8.62 7.58 14.06
CA ALA A 145 7.63 8.47 14.68
C ALA A 145 7.85 9.95 14.37
N ASN A 146 9.10 10.38 14.17
CA ASN A 146 9.41 11.75 13.75
C ASN A 146 9.12 11.97 12.27
N ASN A 147 9.44 10.99 11.42
CA ASN A 147 9.40 11.17 9.97
C ASN A 147 7.99 10.95 9.39
N PHE A 148 7.20 10.01 9.92
CA PHE A 148 5.90 9.68 9.33
C PHE A 148 4.92 10.88 9.32
N PRO A 149 4.73 11.61 10.44
CA PRO A 149 3.86 12.79 10.43
C PRO A 149 4.35 13.87 9.45
N ILE A 150 5.65 14.04 9.28
CA ILE A 150 6.21 14.99 8.30
C ILE A 150 5.86 14.58 6.88
N MET A 151 5.99 13.29 6.54
CA MET A 151 5.61 12.75 5.23
C MET A 151 4.13 12.99 4.94
N MET A 152 3.25 12.70 5.91
CA MET A 152 1.81 12.91 5.78
C MET A 152 1.44 14.39 5.70
N ASN A 153 2.01 15.25 6.54
CA ASN A 153 1.79 16.70 6.48
C ASN A 153 2.21 17.28 5.11
N ASN A 154 3.33 16.83 4.55
CA ASN A 154 3.76 17.22 3.22
C ASN A 154 2.82 16.71 2.12
N HIS A 155 2.23 15.53 2.29
CA HIS A 155 1.21 15.00 1.39
C HIS A 155 -0.02 15.91 1.37
N PHE A 156 -0.62 16.21 2.54
CA PHE A 156 -1.79 17.09 2.62
C PHE A 156 -1.51 18.54 2.24
N GLY A 157 -0.27 19.02 2.45
CA GLY A 157 0.14 20.34 1.97
C GLY A 157 0.15 20.45 0.44
N ARG A 158 0.38 19.35 -0.27
CA ARG A 158 0.36 19.29 -1.75
C ARG A 158 -1.01 18.90 -2.30
N ASN A 159 -1.73 18.04 -1.57
CA ASN A 159 -3.04 17.53 -1.93
C ASN A 159 -4.02 17.78 -0.77
N PRO A 160 -4.55 19.00 -0.64
CA PRO A 160 -5.47 19.32 0.44
C PRO A 160 -6.72 18.45 0.39
N ALA A 161 -7.12 17.93 1.55
CA ALA A 161 -8.33 17.15 1.71
C ALA A 161 -9.30 17.89 2.64
N PRO A 162 -10.54 18.22 2.22
CA PRO A 162 -11.47 19.01 3.03
C PRO A 162 -11.84 18.39 4.38
N TRP A 163 -11.78 17.07 4.47
CA TRP A 163 -12.04 16.32 5.71
C TRP A 163 -10.85 16.28 6.67
N HIS A 164 -9.65 16.64 6.22
CA HIS A 164 -8.45 16.55 7.05
C HIS A 164 -8.26 17.80 7.89
N SER A 165 -8.42 17.64 9.20
CA SER A 165 -8.40 18.73 10.20
C SER A 165 -7.43 18.46 11.36
N GLY A 166 -6.95 17.22 11.50
CA GLY A 166 -6.05 16.79 12.55
C GLY A 166 -6.11 15.28 12.72
N LYS A 167 -6.35 14.83 13.96
CA LYS A 167 -6.31 13.42 14.35
C LYS A 167 -7.66 12.69 14.29
N GLY A 168 -8.76 13.43 14.24
CA GLY A 168 -10.11 12.88 14.44
C GLY A 168 -10.31 12.13 15.76
N ASN A 169 -11.41 11.37 15.84
CA ASN A 169 -11.72 10.51 16.98
C ASN A 169 -11.19 9.09 16.75
N VAL A 170 -10.80 8.40 17.81
CA VAL A 170 -10.48 6.96 17.76
C VAL A 170 -11.77 6.16 18.01
N PRO A 171 -12.24 5.36 17.04
CA PRO A 171 -13.42 4.52 17.24
C PRO A 171 -13.21 3.48 18.36
N SER A 172 -14.29 3.09 19.03
CA SER A 172 -14.23 2.14 20.15
C SER A 172 -13.63 0.78 19.78
N TYR A 173 -13.85 0.31 18.55
CA TYR A 173 -13.27 -0.96 18.06
C TYR A 173 -11.74 -0.93 17.90
N LEU A 174 -11.13 0.27 17.96
CA LEU A 174 -9.67 0.49 17.95
C LEU A 174 -9.11 0.93 19.31
N ALA A 175 -9.92 1.06 20.37
CA ALA A 175 -9.45 1.58 21.65
C ALA A 175 -8.28 0.75 22.22
N GLU A 176 -8.42 -0.58 22.27
CA GLU A 176 -7.36 -1.48 22.73
C GLU A 176 -6.10 -1.43 21.84
N ILE A 177 -6.27 -1.20 20.53
CA ILE A 177 -5.14 -1.07 19.60
C ILE A 177 -4.40 0.24 19.89
N TYR A 178 -5.13 1.32 20.15
CA TYR A 178 -4.57 2.63 20.45
C TYR A 178 -3.79 2.62 21.77
N GLU A 179 -4.33 1.97 22.80
CA GLU A 179 -3.76 1.95 24.15
C GLU A 179 -2.51 1.06 24.27
N ASN A 180 -2.48 -0.06 23.54
CA ASN A 180 -1.43 -1.08 23.70
C ASN A 180 -0.26 -0.95 22.71
N ASN A 181 -0.31 -0.01 21.76
CA ASN A 181 0.68 0.07 20.69
C ASN A 181 1.23 1.49 20.53
N ILE A 182 2.38 1.61 19.86
CA ILE A 182 3.01 2.90 19.62
C ILE A 182 2.35 3.55 18.41
N VAL A 183 1.61 4.64 18.62
CA VAL A 183 0.98 5.40 17.54
C VAL A 183 2.03 6.19 16.77
N LEU A 184 2.22 5.87 15.49
CA LEU A 184 3.12 6.60 14.60
C LEU A 184 2.45 7.79 13.93
N TYR A 185 1.20 7.61 13.52
CA TYR A 185 0.44 8.59 12.78
C TYR A 185 -1.05 8.28 12.92
N GLU A 186 -1.88 9.33 12.95
CA GLU A 186 -3.32 9.20 12.89
C GLU A 186 -3.95 10.45 12.29
N ASP A 187 -5.07 10.25 11.59
CA ASP A 187 -5.97 11.31 11.14
C ASP A 187 -7.42 10.86 11.31
N GLU A 188 -8.36 11.59 10.71
CA GLU A 188 -9.79 11.27 10.75
C GLU A 188 -10.15 9.88 10.22
N LYS A 189 -9.32 9.31 9.35
CA LYS A 189 -9.65 8.10 8.57
C LYS A 189 -8.76 6.92 8.88
N VAL A 190 -7.54 7.12 9.38
CA VAL A 190 -6.60 6.02 9.67
C VAL A 190 -5.92 6.15 11.03
N LEU A 191 -5.52 5.00 11.58
CA LEU A 191 -4.65 4.87 12.75
C LEU A 191 -3.47 3.97 12.37
N CYS A 192 -2.25 4.50 12.42
CA CYS A 192 -1.01 3.77 12.14
C CYS A 192 -0.25 3.51 13.44
N VAL A 193 0.08 2.24 13.70
CA VAL A 193 0.79 1.84 14.91
C VAL A 193 1.98 0.93 14.60
N ILE A 194 2.99 0.96 15.47
CA ILE A 194 3.96 -0.14 15.60
C ILE A 194 3.42 -1.06 16.70
N PRO A 195 3.12 -2.34 16.37
CA PRO A 195 2.72 -3.30 17.38
C PRO A 195 3.89 -3.63 18.31
N GLU A 196 3.60 -3.88 19.59
CA GLU A 196 4.60 -4.33 20.57
C GLU A 196 5.30 -5.62 20.08
N ASP A 197 4.50 -6.59 19.66
CA ASP A 197 4.93 -7.82 19.01
C ASP A 197 4.53 -7.82 17.53
N GLY A 198 5.47 -7.41 16.68
CA GLY A 198 5.34 -7.46 15.23
C GLY A 198 5.74 -8.82 14.63
N ALA A 199 5.40 -9.00 13.34
CA ALA A 199 5.87 -10.14 12.56
C ALA A 199 7.36 -10.02 12.21
N VAL A 200 7.87 -8.79 12.15
CA VAL A 200 9.27 -8.43 11.89
C VAL A 200 9.53 -7.06 12.52
N ALA A 201 10.78 -6.76 12.87
CA ALA A 201 11.17 -5.44 13.36
C ALA A 201 10.80 -4.37 12.31
N GLY A 202 10.05 -3.35 12.72
CA GLY A 202 9.54 -2.31 11.82
C GLY A 202 8.22 -2.64 11.12
N HIS A 203 7.55 -3.72 11.52
CA HIS A 203 6.15 -3.96 11.14
C HIS A 203 5.29 -2.75 11.53
N ILE A 204 4.50 -2.24 10.58
CA ILE A 204 3.48 -1.20 10.84
C ILE A 204 2.11 -1.79 10.53
N GLU A 205 1.16 -1.55 11.43
CA GLU A 205 -0.26 -1.90 11.24
C GLU A 205 -1.05 -0.60 11.03
N ILE A 206 -1.86 -0.56 9.97
CA ILE A 206 -2.69 0.59 9.60
C ILE A 206 -4.14 0.15 9.64
N TYR A 207 -4.89 0.72 10.57
CA TYR A 207 -6.31 0.47 10.76
C TYR A 207 -7.14 1.58 10.13
N SER A 208 -8.25 1.19 9.52
CA SER A 208 -9.29 2.13 9.11
C SER A 208 -10.05 2.61 10.33
N LYS A 209 -10.26 3.92 10.45
CA LYS A 209 -11.18 4.53 11.43
C LYS A 209 -12.60 4.67 10.86
N VAL A 210 -12.79 4.46 9.55
CA VAL A 210 -14.10 4.61 8.88
C VAL A 210 -14.85 3.30 8.72
N GLU A 211 -14.15 2.17 8.55
CA GLU A 211 -14.74 0.86 8.30
C GLU A 211 -14.02 -0.21 9.11
N GLU A 212 -14.77 -0.92 9.95
CA GLU A 212 -14.20 -1.86 10.91
C GLU A 212 -13.69 -3.15 10.26
N ASN A 213 -14.41 -3.68 9.25
CA ASN A 213 -14.18 -5.07 8.80
C ASN A 213 -14.01 -5.24 7.27
N LEU A 214 -14.79 -4.52 6.48
CA LEU A 214 -15.01 -4.83 5.06
C LEU A 214 -14.56 -3.68 4.17
N ILE A 215 -13.52 -3.91 3.38
CA ILE A 215 -13.01 -2.92 2.41
C ILE A 215 -14.06 -2.58 1.35
N GLU A 216 -14.97 -3.49 1.04
CA GLU A 216 -16.04 -3.32 0.06
C GLU A 216 -17.04 -2.20 0.40
N LYS A 217 -17.07 -1.79 1.67
CA LYS A 217 -17.92 -0.70 2.16
C LYS A 217 -17.26 0.67 2.06
N MET A 218 -15.95 0.72 1.82
CA MET A 218 -15.21 1.97 1.75
C MET A 218 -15.57 2.76 0.48
N SER A 219 -15.59 4.08 0.60
CA SER A 219 -15.64 4.97 -0.55
C SER A 219 -14.32 4.93 -1.34
N ILE A 220 -14.35 5.47 -2.57
CA ILE A 220 -13.14 5.67 -3.38
C ILE A 220 -12.11 6.50 -2.62
N GLU A 221 -12.55 7.57 -1.94
CA GLU A 221 -11.67 8.48 -1.20
C GLU A 221 -11.02 7.78 0.00
N ASP A 222 -11.80 7.03 0.78
CA ASP A 222 -11.29 6.34 1.96
C ASP A 222 -10.31 5.22 1.58
N ALA A 223 -10.63 4.43 0.57
CA ALA A 223 -9.76 3.38 0.09
C ALA A 223 -8.45 3.96 -0.46
N SER A 224 -8.54 5.01 -1.28
CA SER A 224 -7.35 5.70 -1.80
C SER A 224 -6.48 6.23 -0.67
N HIS A 225 -7.07 6.88 0.34
CA HIS A 225 -6.32 7.39 1.49
C HIS A 225 -5.65 6.29 2.32
N LEU A 226 -6.34 5.17 2.57
CA LEU A 226 -5.79 4.02 3.26
C LEU A 226 -4.53 3.49 2.55
N PHE A 227 -4.59 3.33 1.22
CA PHE A 227 -3.44 2.87 0.45
C PHE A 227 -2.36 3.93 0.29
N TYR A 228 -2.69 5.22 0.21
CA TYR A 228 -1.68 6.29 0.26
C TYR A 228 -0.88 6.21 1.55
N THR A 229 -1.57 6.07 2.68
CA THR A 229 -0.95 5.90 3.99
C THR A 229 -0.05 4.66 4.02
N ALA A 230 -0.50 3.53 3.45
CA ALA A 230 0.33 2.34 3.30
C ALA A 230 1.57 2.54 2.41
N SER A 231 1.45 3.30 1.33
CA SER A 231 2.56 3.67 0.45
C SER A 231 3.61 4.52 1.19
N PHE A 232 3.16 5.49 1.98
CA PHE A 232 4.05 6.31 2.82
C PHE A 232 4.69 5.48 3.94
N ALA A 233 3.94 4.61 4.62
CA ALA A 233 4.50 3.70 5.62
C ALA A 233 5.54 2.75 5.01
N ALA A 234 5.29 2.22 3.81
CA ALA A 234 6.24 1.38 3.09
C ALA A 234 7.52 2.15 2.73
N THR A 235 7.38 3.39 2.27
CA THR A 235 8.53 4.27 1.98
C THR A 235 9.30 4.61 3.26
N LEU A 236 8.58 4.91 4.34
CA LEU A 236 9.13 5.24 5.65
C LEU A 236 10.02 4.12 6.18
N VAL A 237 9.55 2.87 6.17
CA VAL A 237 10.36 1.73 6.65
C VAL A 237 11.48 1.39 5.66
N PHE A 238 11.23 1.54 4.35
CA PHE A 238 12.25 1.30 3.32
C PHE A 238 13.46 2.22 3.50
N GLU A 239 13.23 3.52 3.61
CA GLU A 239 14.30 4.50 3.75
C GLU A 239 14.84 4.56 5.18
N GLY A 240 13.95 4.57 6.17
CA GLY A 240 14.30 4.71 7.59
C GLY A 240 15.07 3.52 8.14
N LEU A 241 14.69 2.30 7.75
CA LEU A 241 15.35 1.06 8.21
C LEU A 241 16.31 0.47 7.16
N LYS A 242 16.45 1.15 6.01
CA LYS A 242 17.33 0.74 4.89
C LYS A 242 17.08 -0.69 4.42
N VAL A 243 15.80 -1.09 4.38
CA VAL A 243 15.41 -2.44 3.96
C VAL A 243 15.41 -2.57 2.43
N HIS A 244 15.35 -3.79 1.92
CA HIS A 244 15.50 -4.07 0.49
C HIS A 244 14.17 -4.26 -0.25
N GLY A 245 13.05 -4.18 0.47
CA GLY A 245 11.72 -4.26 -0.08
C GLY A 245 10.65 -4.13 1.00
N THR A 246 9.39 -4.16 0.59
CA THR A 246 8.25 -4.15 1.51
C THR A 246 7.13 -5.05 1.00
N ASN A 247 6.47 -5.75 1.91
CA ASN A 247 5.14 -6.30 1.64
C ASN A 247 4.08 -5.39 2.24
N ILE A 248 3.01 -5.17 1.49
CA ILE A 248 1.79 -4.53 1.99
C ILE A 248 0.67 -5.55 1.88
N ILE A 249 0.06 -5.89 3.00
CA ILE A 249 -0.94 -6.96 3.10
C ILE A 249 -2.16 -6.41 3.81
N LEU A 250 -3.24 -6.18 3.06
CA LEU A 250 -4.54 -5.83 3.63
C LEU A 250 -5.31 -7.11 3.91
N LYS A 251 -5.88 -7.21 5.12
CA LYS A 251 -6.79 -8.27 5.51
C LYS A 251 -8.18 -7.70 5.72
N SER A 252 -9.18 -8.27 5.05
CA SER A 252 -10.57 -7.82 5.14
C SER A 252 -11.53 -8.99 5.26
N GLY A 253 -12.52 -8.84 6.15
CA GLY A 253 -13.44 -9.90 6.55
C GLY A 253 -12.79 -10.93 7.46
N THR A 254 -13.60 -11.89 7.91
CA THR A 254 -13.18 -12.95 8.83
C THR A 254 -12.73 -14.18 8.06
N CYS A 255 -11.50 -14.61 8.33
CA CYS A 255 -10.86 -15.81 7.79
C CYS A 255 -9.75 -16.29 8.74
N ASP A 256 -9.12 -17.43 8.44
CA ASP A 256 -8.12 -18.06 9.33
C ASP A 256 -6.94 -17.14 9.70
N ASP A 257 -6.48 -16.28 8.78
CA ASP A 257 -5.41 -15.31 9.05
C ASP A 257 -5.89 -13.95 9.56
N ASN A 258 -7.21 -13.76 9.68
CA ASN A 258 -7.85 -12.55 10.23
C ASN A 258 -9.02 -12.90 11.17
N PRO A 259 -8.77 -13.57 12.29
CA PRO A 259 -9.83 -14.08 13.16
C PRO A 259 -10.64 -12.96 13.84
N SER A 260 -10.05 -11.78 14.07
CA SER A 260 -10.77 -10.61 14.61
C SER A 260 -11.69 -9.95 13.58
N GLY A 261 -11.52 -10.28 12.30
CA GLY A 261 -12.24 -9.67 11.18
C GLY A 261 -11.93 -8.19 10.97
N LYS A 262 -11.00 -7.59 11.72
CA LYS A 262 -10.67 -6.16 11.61
C LYS A 262 -9.99 -5.87 10.27
N LEU A 263 -10.38 -4.78 9.64
CA LEU A 263 -9.76 -4.27 8.42
C LEU A 263 -8.42 -3.63 8.78
N CYS A 264 -7.33 -4.28 8.38
CA CYS A 264 -5.98 -3.85 8.70
C CYS A 264 -5.06 -4.01 7.50
N VAL A 265 -4.20 -3.02 7.27
CA VAL A 265 -3.08 -3.09 6.34
C VAL A 265 -1.79 -3.30 7.12
N HIS A 266 -1.10 -4.38 6.84
CA HIS A 266 0.20 -4.71 7.38
C HIS A 266 1.28 -4.26 6.40
N VAL A 267 2.23 -3.44 6.86
CA VAL A 267 3.43 -3.07 6.12
C VAL A 267 4.63 -3.76 6.76
N LEU A 268 5.23 -4.69 6.02
CA LEU A 268 6.32 -5.52 6.50
C LEU A 268 7.61 -5.14 5.76
N PRO A 269 8.63 -4.60 6.44
CA PRO A 269 9.95 -4.44 5.85
C PRO A 269 10.56 -5.79 5.50
N ARG A 270 11.24 -5.87 4.35
CA ARG A 270 11.81 -7.11 3.81
C ARG A 270 13.31 -7.00 3.55
N MET A 271 14.05 -8.02 3.96
CA MET A 271 15.47 -8.22 3.66
C MET A 271 15.65 -9.57 2.96
N GLN A 272 16.81 -9.81 2.34
CA GLN A 272 17.06 -11.07 1.63
C GLN A 272 16.97 -12.30 2.55
N ASP A 273 17.40 -12.15 3.82
CA ASP A 273 17.50 -13.22 4.81
C ASP A 273 16.65 -12.95 6.06
N ASP A 274 15.46 -12.37 5.88
CA ASP A 274 14.56 -11.98 6.99
C ASP A 274 13.74 -13.13 7.61
N ASN A 275 13.94 -14.38 7.15
CA ASN A 275 13.16 -15.55 7.55
C ASN A 275 11.64 -15.43 7.30
N LEU A 276 11.20 -14.51 6.43
CA LEU A 276 9.79 -14.33 6.06
C LEU A 276 9.42 -15.02 4.74
N GLN A 277 10.19 -16.02 4.31
CA GLN A 277 9.91 -16.77 3.08
C GLN A 277 8.54 -17.48 3.15
N SER A 278 8.00 -17.72 4.34
CA SER A 278 6.63 -18.24 4.54
C SER A 278 5.54 -17.31 4.00
N LEU A 279 5.82 -16.01 3.80
CA LEU A 279 4.88 -15.09 3.15
C LEU A 279 4.75 -15.37 1.64
N LEU A 280 5.74 -16.04 1.05
CA LEU A 280 5.75 -16.38 -0.37
C LEU A 280 5.06 -17.73 -0.57
N TRP A 281 4.38 -17.88 -1.71
CA TRP A 281 3.71 -19.11 -2.07
C TRP A 281 4.29 -19.73 -3.33
N GLU A 282 4.16 -21.05 -3.39
CA GLU A 282 4.42 -21.79 -4.61
C GLU A 282 3.19 -21.70 -5.53
N PRO A 283 3.37 -21.27 -6.79
CA PRO A 283 2.29 -21.25 -7.76
C PRO A 283 1.79 -22.68 -8.03
N LYS A 284 0.48 -22.85 -8.12
CA LYS A 284 -0.15 -24.17 -8.35
C LYS A 284 -0.88 -24.17 -9.68
N GLN A 285 -0.90 -25.32 -10.34
CA GLN A 285 -1.83 -25.53 -11.44
C GLN A 285 -3.26 -25.62 -10.89
N PRO A 286 -4.23 -24.91 -11.47
CA PRO A 286 -5.60 -24.93 -11.00
C PRO A 286 -6.20 -26.33 -11.19
N SER A 287 -6.81 -26.88 -10.14
CA SER A 287 -7.55 -28.14 -10.19
C SER A 287 -9.01 -27.95 -10.64
N TYR A 288 -9.35 -26.78 -11.16
CA TYR A 288 -10.70 -26.33 -11.51
C TYR A 288 -10.69 -25.60 -12.86
N ASP A 289 -11.86 -25.46 -13.47
CA ASP A 289 -12.04 -24.75 -14.74
C ASP A 289 -11.87 -23.23 -14.56
N LEU A 290 -10.75 -22.70 -15.04
CA LEU A 290 -10.45 -21.27 -15.00
C LEU A 290 -11.43 -20.42 -15.83
N ASP A 291 -11.95 -20.92 -16.95
CA ASP A 291 -12.86 -20.15 -17.82
C ASP A 291 -14.25 -20.03 -17.18
N ALA A 292 -14.68 -21.05 -16.44
CA ALA A 292 -15.88 -20.98 -15.61
C ALA A 292 -15.73 -19.94 -14.48
N ILE A 293 -14.58 -19.91 -13.79
CA ILE A 293 -14.32 -18.91 -12.72
C ILE A 293 -14.22 -17.50 -13.30
N LYS A 294 -13.53 -17.34 -14.43
CA LYS A 294 -13.43 -16.08 -15.16
C LYS A 294 -14.83 -15.54 -15.46
N SER A 295 -15.73 -16.38 -15.99
CA SER A 295 -17.08 -15.96 -16.35
C SER A 295 -17.86 -15.45 -15.13
N LYS A 296 -17.81 -16.16 -14.01
CA LYS A 296 -18.49 -15.76 -12.76
C LYS A 296 -18.01 -14.42 -12.21
N ILE A 297 -16.69 -14.20 -12.17
CA ILE A 297 -16.12 -12.93 -11.70
C ILE A 297 -16.42 -11.83 -12.71
N LYS A 298 -16.31 -12.11 -14.01
CA LYS A 298 -16.57 -11.13 -15.07
C LYS A 298 -18.01 -10.60 -15.03
N ASP A 299 -18.99 -11.45 -14.72
CA ASP A 299 -20.41 -11.08 -14.64
C ASP A 299 -20.70 -10.00 -13.58
N THR A 300 -19.87 -9.88 -12.56
CA THR A 300 -19.99 -8.86 -11.50
C THR A 300 -19.07 -7.67 -11.78
N THR A 301 -17.81 -7.89 -12.16
CA THR A 301 -16.82 -6.83 -12.36
C THR A 301 -17.12 -5.93 -13.57
N TRP A 302 -17.71 -6.44 -14.66
CA TRP A 302 -18.00 -5.62 -15.85
C TRP A 302 -19.10 -4.58 -15.64
N LYS A 303 -19.77 -4.63 -14.48
CA LYS A 303 -20.76 -3.63 -14.06
C LYS A 303 -20.12 -2.48 -13.28
N ILE A 304 -18.86 -2.64 -12.84
CA ILE A 304 -18.14 -1.60 -12.13
C ILE A 304 -17.94 -0.42 -13.07
N LYS A 305 -18.28 0.77 -12.59
CA LYS A 305 -17.97 2.04 -13.23
C LYS A 305 -17.17 2.86 -12.24
N TYR A 306 -16.01 3.35 -12.66
CA TYR A 306 -15.33 4.37 -11.92
C TYR A 306 -16.10 5.69 -12.10
N THR A 307 -16.49 6.32 -11.00
CA THR A 307 -17.09 7.65 -11.02
C THR A 307 -16.13 8.60 -10.33
N GLU A 308 -15.47 9.47 -11.11
CA GLU A 308 -14.72 10.58 -10.54
C GLU A 308 -15.68 11.49 -9.77
N GLU A 309 -15.45 11.61 -8.46
CA GLU A 309 -16.04 12.71 -7.71
C GLU A 309 -15.31 13.98 -8.16
N THR A 310 -16.01 14.87 -8.87
CA THR A 310 -15.48 16.18 -9.27
C THR A 310 -15.11 16.97 -8.02
N LYS A 311 -13.81 17.04 -7.73
CA LYS A 311 -13.26 17.97 -6.72
C LYS A 311 -12.88 19.28 -7.41
N GLU A 312 -13.37 20.40 -6.90
CA GLU A 312 -12.79 21.70 -7.24
C GLU A 312 -11.34 21.73 -6.75
N SER A 313 -10.39 21.82 -7.68
CA SER A 313 -8.97 21.91 -7.36
C SER A 313 -8.67 23.24 -6.65
N VAL A 314 -8.41 23.20 -5.35
CA VAL A 314 -7.83 24.35 -4.65
C VAL A 314 -6.33 24.37 -4.97
N VAL A 315 -5.94 25.24 -5.90
CA VAL A 315 -4.53 25.48 -6.23
C VAL A 315 -3.87 26.17 -5.02
N VAL A 316 -3.26 25.39 -4.14
CA VAL A 316 -2.41 25.93 -3.07
C VAL A 316 -1.03 26.20 -3.65
N LYS A 317 -0.70 27.50 -3.83
CA LYS A 317 0.66 27.90 -4.18
C LYS A 317 1.61 27.42 -3.07
N PRO A 318 2.75 26.78 -3.41
CA PRO A 318 3.72 26.37 -2.41
C PRO A 318 4.12 27.57 -1.55
N LYS A 319 3.98 27.47 -0.23
CA LYS A 319 4.61 28.43 0.67
C LYS A 319 6.12 28.19 0.60
N VAL A 320 6.82 29.06 -0.13
CA VAL A 320 8.28 29.16 -0.02
C VAL A 320 8.56 29.67 1.39
N VAL A 321 8.99 28.77 2.27
CA VAL A 321 9.61 29.17 3.54
C VAL A 321 10.94 29.78 3.16
N LYS A 322 10.99 31.12 3.05
CA LYS A 322 12.27 31.81 3.10
C LYS A 322 12.80 31.56 4.51
N ILE A 323 13.90 30.82 4.61
CA ILE A 323 14.72 30.83 5.80
C ILE A 323 15.13 32.31 5.95
N SER A 324 14.52 32.99 6.91
CA SER A 324 14.97 34.32 7.30
C SER A 324 16.40 34.16 7.78
N ASP A 325 17.32 34.93 7.22
CA ASP A 325 18.69 35.03 7.69
C ASP A 325 18.66 35.11 9.23
N SER A 326 19.19 34.06 9.86
CA SER A 326 19.40 34.00 11.28
C SER A 326 20.13 35.27 11.69
N THR A 327 19.52 35.97 12.64
CA THR A 327 20.00 37.15 13.36
C THR A 327 21.49 37.43 13.23
N THR A 328 21.81 38.62 12.74
CA THR A 328 23.14 39.26 12.60
C THR A 328 24.03 39.23 13.86
N LYS A 329 23.55 38.69 14.98
CA LYS A 329 24.32 38.41 16.20
C LYS A 329 25.07 37.07 16.15
N GLU A 330 24.47 36.00 15.63
CA GLU A 330 25.10 34.66 15.64
C GLU A 330 26.24 34.56 14.63
N VAL A 331 26.15 35.26 13.49
CA VAL A 331 27.23 35.29 12.49
C VAL A 331 28.48 36.02 13.02
N ASN A 332 28.30 37.09 13.78
CA ASN A 332 29.42 37.85 14.37
C ASN A 332 30.14 37.06 15.48
N GLU A 333 29.40 36.32 16.32
CA GLU A 333 30.00 35.49 17.38
C GLU A 333 30.81 34.31 16.80
N ILE A 334 30.38 33.75 15.66
CA ILE A 334 31.11 32.69 14.95
C ILE A 334 32.37 33.24 14.26
N GLU A 335 32.30 34.42 13.63
CA GLU A 335 33.48 35.06 13.00
C GLU A 335 34.53 35.48 14.04
N GLU A 336 34.11 35.93 15.22
CA GLU A 336 35.00 36.31 16.32
C GLU A 336 35.66 35.08 16.97
N ALA A 337 34.93 33.96 17.08
CA ALA A 337 35.48 32.68 17.52
C ALA A 337 36.51 32.10 16.53
N ILE A 338 36.31 32.26 15.22
CA ILE A 338 37.24 31.79 14.19
C ILE A 338 38.55 32.61 14.22
N LYS A 339 38.48 33.92 14.46
CA LYS A 339 39.68 34.77 14.62
C LYS A 339 40.53 34.42 15.83
N ASN A 340 39.91 33.99 16.92
CA ASN A 340 40.63 33.61 18.15
C ASN A 340 41.34 32.26 18.06
N VAL A 341 41.04 31.43 17.04
CA VAL A 341 41.72 30.15 16.80
C VAL A 341 42.87 30.28 15.80
N GLN A 342 42.98 31.41 15.09
CA GLN A 342 43.99 31.64 14.04
C GLN A 342 45.12 32.61 14.44
N ASN A 343 45.23 33.01 15.71
CA ASN A 343 46.34 33.81 16.26
C ASN A 343 47.16 33.03 17.29
#